data_AF-A0AA51I6U8-F1
#
_entry.id   AF-A0AA51I6U8-F1
#
_cell.length_a   1.000
_cell.length_b   1.000
_cell.length_c   1.000
_cell.angle_alpha   90.00
_cell.angle_beta   90.00
_cell.angle_gamma   90.00
#
_symmetry.space_group_name_H-M   'P 1'
#
loop_
_entity.id
_entity.type
_entity.pdbx_description
1 polymer ?
#
loop_
_entity_poly.entity_id
_entity_poly.type
_entity_poly.pdbx_seq_one_letter_code
_entity_poly.pdbx_strand_id
1 'polypeptide(L)'
;ILQWTIIATFLYAEIAFVLLLTLPIASPSRWNKFFKSKFLAYISGQASIYFLVLIGVLILCLLDAIREMQKYSSLESSDHTHLDAEMQGNMRLFRAQRNFYISGISLFLLIVIRRLIQMISQLASLLAQSEASMRQAQSATVTARTLLQKQGDGDEQYKKEIEVLESKILKLEKELSSEKKDKEAVKSQAESLNREYDRLAEEHSKLQKKVTVGGGDKK
;
A
#
# COMPACT_ATOMS: atom_id res chain seq x y z
N ILE A 1 53.22 -14.51 -14.43
CA ILE A 1 52.25 -14.94 -15.47
C ILE A 1 50.89 -15.22 -14.84
N LEU A 2 50.81 -16.14 -13.87
CA LEU A 2 49.57 -16.51 -13.15
C LEU A 2 48.76 -15.31 -12.60
N GLN A 3 49.39 -14.35 -11.92
CA GLN A 3 48.69 -13.16 -11.39
C GLN A 3 47.93 -12.38 -12.48
N TRP A 4 48.60 -12.07 -13.58
CA TRP A 4 48.00 -11.30 -14.68
C TRP A 4 46.91 -12.08 -15.42
N THR A 5 47.02 -13.41 -15.49
CA THR A 5 45.95 -14.27 -16.00
C THR A 5 44.73 -14.22 -15.10
N ILE A 6 44.89 -14.27 -13.78
CA ILE A 6 43.78 -14.17 -12.82
C ILE A 6 43.07 -12.83 -12.94
N ILE A 7 43.81 -11.71 -13.02
CA ILE A 7 43.23 -10.37 -13.18
C ILE A 7 42.50 -10.26 -14.53
N ALA A 8 43.05 -10.83 -15.60
CA ALA A 8 42.38 -10.87 -16.91
C ALA A 8 41.08 -11.70 -16.87
N THR A 9 41.09 -12.87 -16.22
CA THR A 9 39.87 -13.67 -16.02
C THR A 9 38.83 -12.90 -15.20
N PHE A 10 39.26 -12.19 -14.16
CA PHE A 10 38.40 -11.33 -13.37
C PHE A 10 37.78 -10.22 -14.24
N LEU A 11 38.58 -9.52 -15.04
CA LEU A 11 38.10 -8.51 -15.99
C LEU A 11 37.05 -9.07 -16.97
N TYR A 12 37.28 -10.26 -17.54
CA TYR A 12 36.30 -10.87 -18.44
C TYR A 12 34.98 -11.22 -17.72
N ALA A 13 35.05 -11.66 -16.47
CA ALA A 13 33.87 -11.88 -15.65
C ALA A 13 33.12 -10.58 -15.37
N GLU A 14 33.84 -9.48 -15.10
CA GLU A 14 33.24 -8.16 -14.91
C GLU A 14 32.53 -7.66 -16.17
N ILE A 15 33.17 -7.78 -17.34
CA ILE A 15 32.57 -7.40 -18.63
C ILE A 15 31.30 -8.21 -18.88
N ALA A 16 31.37 -9.54 -18.71
CA ALA A 16 30.21 -10.41 -18.87
C ALA A 16 29.07 -10.01 -17.90
N PHE A 17 29.40 -9.70 -16.66
CA PHE A 17 28.43 -9.29 -15.64
C PHE A 17 27.80 -7.92 -15.94
N VAL A 18 28.58 -6.94 -16.41
CA VAL A 18 28.06 -5.63 -16.85
C VAL A 18 27.15 -5.80 -18.05
N LEU A 19 27.55 -6.56 -19.07
CA LEU A 19 26.70 -6.83 -20.24
C LEU A 19 25.39 -7.52 -19.84
N LEU A 20 25.46 -8.51 -18.96
CA LEU A 20 24.29 -9.20 -18.43
C LEU A 20 23.35 -8.24 -17.68
N LEU A 21 23.89 -7.28 -16.93
CA LEU A 21 23.14 -6.28 -16.18
C LEU A 21 22.54 -5.15 -17.04
N THR A 22 23.23 -4.75 -18.11
CA THR A 22 22.79 -3.66 -18.99
C THR A 22 21.80 -4.12 -20.05
N LEU A 23 21.83 -5.41 -20.43
CA LEU A 23 20.87 -5.96 -21.37
C LEU A 23 19.45 -6.00 -20.75
N PRO A 24 18.40 -5.69 -21.54
CA PRO A 24 17.00 -5.70 -21.08
C PRO A 24 16.43 -7.12 -20.88
N ILE A 25 17.28 -8.12 -20.58
CA ILE A 25 16.90 -9.52 -20.44
C ILE A 25 16.08 -9.75 -19.14
N ALA A 26 16.39 -9.01 -18.08
CA ALA A 26 15.77 -9.18 -16.78
C ALA A 26 15.26 -7.87 -16.18
N SER A 27 14.02 -7.89 -15.68
CA SER A 27 13.42 -6.73 -15.05
C SER A 27 14.14 -6.36 -13.74
N PRO A 28 14.19 -5.08 -13.35
CA PRO A 28 14.81 -4.65 -12.09
C PRO A 28 14.32 -5.41 -10.86
N SER A 29 13.03 -5.78 -10.83
CA SER A 29 12.44 -6.57 -9.76
C SER A 29 13.00 -8.00 -9.66
N ARG A 30 13.32 -8.64 -10.80
CA ARG A 30 13.96 -9.97 -10.84
C ARG A 30 15.38 -9.91 -10.30
N TRP A 31 16.14 -8.90 -10.76
CA TRP A 31 17.49 -8.63 -10.25
C TRP A 31 17.50 -8.32 -8.76
N ASN A 32 16.60 -7.47 -8.28
CA ASN A 32 16.49 -7.12 -6.86
C ASN A 32 16.12 -8.33 -5.98
N LYS A 33 15.24 -9.23 -6.46
CA LYS A 33 14.96 -10.50 -5.76
C LYS A 33 16.19 -11.41 -5.70
N PHE A 34 16.95 -11.49 -6.79
CA PHE A 34 18.21 -12.22 -6.81
C PHE A 34 19.20 -11.61 -5.81
N PHE A 35 19.45 -10.29 -5.87
CA PHE A 35 20.36 -9.57 -4.97
C PHE A 35 19.96 -9.61 -3.50
N LYS A 36 18.66 -9.65 -3.19
CA LYS A 36 18.16 -9.77 -1.81
C LYS A 36 17.92 -11.21 -1.36
N SER A 37 18.27 -12.22 -2.15
CA SER A 37 18.18 -13.62 -1.74
C SER A 37 19.01 -13.87 -0.48
N LYS A 38 18.60 -14.83 0.37
CA LYS A 38 19.28 -15.11 1.65
C LYS A 38 20.79 -15.36 1.51
N PHE A 39 21.20 -15.92 0.37
CA PHE A 39 22.60 -16.14 0.01
C PHE A 39 23.35 -14.81 -0.19
N LEU A 40 22.80 -13.89 -0.99
CA LEU A 40 23.43 -12.59 -1.24
C LEU A 40 23.28 -11.62 -0.07
N ALA A 41 22.24 -11.76 0.76
CA ALA A 41 22.10 -10.99 1.99
C ALA A 41 23.21 -11.30 3.01
N TYR A 42 23.56 -12.58 3.17
CA TYR A 42 24.69 -13.01 4.00
C TYR A 42 26.02 -12.45 3.47
N ILE A 43 26.21 -12.48 2.15
CA ILE A 43 27.39 -11.91 1.49
C ILE A 43 27.42 -10.38 1.64
N SER A 44 26.26 -9.70 1.57
CA SER A 44 26.18 -8.24 1.56
C SER A 44 26.76 -7.56 2.81
N GLY A 45 26.65 -8.21 3.98
CA GLY A 45 27.19 -7.69 5.25
C GLY A 45 28.71 -7.58 5.26
N GLN A 46 29.38 -8.51 4.57
CA GLN A 46 30.84 -8.52 4.42
C GLN A 46 31.30 -8.02 3.04
N ALA A 47 30.40 -7.88 2.07
CA ALA A 47 30.71 -7.48 0.70
C ALA A 47 31.38 -6.12 0.63
N SER A 48 31.04 -5.19 1.52
CA SER A 48 31.71 -3.89 1.56
C SER A 48 33.20 -4.00 1.90
N ILE A 49 33.57 -4.91 2.81
CA ILE A 49 34.97 -5.15 3.18
C ILE A 49 35.68 -5.88 2.05
N TYR A 50 35.10 -6.95 1.51
CA TYR A 50 35.68 -7.68 0.37
C TYR A 50 35.88 -6.76 -0.84
N PHE A 51 34.92 -5.88 -1.12
CA PHE A 51 35.01 -4.90 -2.20
C PHE A 51 36.14 -3.89 -1.98
N LEU A 52 36.30 -3.39 -0.75
CA LEU A 52 37.39 -2.46 -0.42
C LEU A 52 38.76 -3.13 -0.54
N VAL A 53 38.90 -4.37 -0.06
CA VAL A 53 40.11 -5.17 -0.21
C VAL A 53 40.41 -5.41 -1.68
N LEU A 54 39.41 -5.78 -2.48
CA LEU A 54 39.56 -6.02 -3.92
C LEU A 54 39.99 -4.75 -4.67
N ILE A 55 39.41 -3.59 -4.34
CA ILE A 55 39.89 -2.28 -4.83
C ILE A 55 41.35 -2.06 -4.45
N GLY A 56 41.72 -2.31 -3.20
CA GLY A 56 43.10 -2.16 -2.74
C GLY A 56 44.07 -3.03 -3.54
N VAL A 57 43.71 -4.29 -3.79
CA VAL A 57 44.51 -5.22 -4.62
C VAL A 57 44.64 -4.73 -6.06
N LEU A 58 43.55 -4.26 -6.68
CA LEU A 58 43.57 -3.73 -8.05
C LEU A 58 44.39 -2.44 -8.16
N ILE A 59 44.33 -1.55 -7.16
CA ILE A 59 45.16 -0.35 -7.09
C ILE A 59 46.64 -0.74 -6.98
N LEU A 60 46.99 -1.70 -6.11
CA LEU A 60 48.36 -2.19 -6.01
C LEU A 60 48.86 -2.78 -7.34
N CYS A 61 48.03 -3.55 -8.04
CA CYS A 61 48.37 -4.08 -9.36
C CYS A 61 48.50 -2.97 -10.42
N LEU A 62 47.70 -1.92 -10.34
CA LEU A 62 47.81 -0.75 -11.21
C LEU A 62 49.13 -0.01 -10.96
N LEU A 63 49.47 0.24 -9.70
CA LEU A 63 50.72 0.90 -9.31
C LEU A 63 51.94 0.07 -9.70
N ASP A 64 51.88 -1.25 -9.57
CA ASP A 64 52.92 -2.17 -10.02
C ASP A 64 53.12 -2.08 -11.54
N ALA A 65 52.03 -2.09 -12.31
CA ALA A 65 52.10 -1.92 -13.77
C ALA A 65 52.62 -0.54 -14.19
N ILE A 66 52.26 0.54 -13.48
CA ILE A 66 52.80 1.89 -13.72
C ILE A 66 54.30 1.92 -13.45
N ARG A 67 54.73 1.34 -12.32
CA ARG A 67 56.14 1.27 -11.95
C ARG A 67 56.95 0.49 -12.98
N GLU A 68 56.44 -0.65 -13.45
CA GLU A 68 57.07 -1.41 -14.53
C GLU A 68 57.14 -0.58 -15.83
N MET A 69 56.06 0.09 -16.21
CA MET A 69 56.02 0.93 -17.41
C MET A 69 57.05 2.05 -17.37
N GLN A 70 57.16 2.76 -16.24
CA GLN A 70 58.14 3.83 -16.05
C GLN A 70 59.57 3.28 -16.07
N LYS A 71 59.83 2.15 -15.38
CA LYS A 71 61.14 1.51 -15.31
C LYS A 71 61.65 1.08 -16.69
N TYR A 72 60.78 0.48 -17.51
CA TYR A 72 61.17 0.00 -18.84
C TYR A 72 61.18 1.11 -19.88
N SER A 73 60.37 2.17 -19.71
CA SER A 73 60.42 3.35 -20.58
C SER A 73 61.70 4.18 -20.40
N SER A 74 62.23 4.30 -19.17
CA SER A 74 63.50 5.01 -18.94
C SER A 74 64.74 4.26 -19.43
N LEU A 75 64.64 2.93 -19.58
CA LEU A 75 65.74 2.07 -20.03
C LEU A 75 65.98 2.19 -21.54
N GLU A 76 64.93 2.48 -22.31
CA GLU A 76 64.97 2.66 -23.77
C GLU A 76 65.82 3.88 -24.20
N SER A 77 66.00 4.86 -23.30
CA SER A 77 66.70 6.11 -23.59
C SER A 77 68.20 6.14 -23.24
N SER A 78 68.76 5.10 -22.60
CA SER A 78 70.09 5.21 -21.97
C SER A 78 71.20 4.29 -22.46
N ASP A 79 71.00 3.40 -23.45
CA ASP A 79 72.14 2.58 -23.90
C ASP A 79 72.00 2.05 -25.34
N HIS A 80 72.87 2.51 -26.24
CA HIS A 80 73.05 1.96 -27.59
C HIS A 80 73.88 0.65 -27.54
N THR A 81 73.45 -0.32 -26.74
CA THR A 81 74.15 -1.60 -26.60
C THR A 81 73.21 -2.76 -26.90
N HIS A 82 73.33 -3.26 -28.14
CA HIS A 82 72.75 -4.49 -28.69
C HIS A 82 71.24 -4.42 -28.99
N LEU A 83 70.87 -4.52 -30.29
CA LEU A 83 69.47 -4.59 -30.77
C LEU A 83 68.61 -5.62 -30.00
N ASP A 84 69.19 -6.73 -29.55
CA ASP A 84 68.47 -7.73 -28.75
C ASP A 84 68.05 -7.22 -27.36
N ALA A 85 68.81 -6.31 -26.75
CA ALA A 85 68.48 -5.73 -25.45
C ALA A 85 67.34 -4.71 -25.57
N GLU A 86 67.37 -3.87 -26.62
CA GLU A 86 66.26 -2.96 -26.97
C GLU A 86 64.99 -3.75 -27.28
N MET A 87 65.07 -4.82 -28.08
CA MET A 87 63.92 -5.66 -28.40
C MET A 87 63.31 -6.34 -27.16
N GLN A 88 64.13 -6.78 -26.21
CA GLN A 88 63.65 -7.32 -24.93
C GLN A 88 63.03 -6.24 -24.02
N GLY A 89 63.57 -5.02 -24.01
CA GLY A 89 63.02 -3.87 -23.30
C GLY A 89 61.63 -3.51 -23.79
N ASN A 90 61.48 -3.36 -25.11
CA ASN A 90 60.21 -3.02 -25.77
C ASN A 90 59.13 -4.08 -25.49
N MET A 91 59.48 -5.36 -25.54
CA MET A 91 58.53 -6.44 -25.24
C MET A 91 58.09 -6.46 -23.77
N ARG A 92 58.94 -6.03 -22.83
CA ARG A 92 58.54 -5.86 -21.41
C ARG A 92 57.67 -4.63 -21.22
N LEU A 93 57.95 -3.54 -21.94
CA LEU A 93 57.11 -2.33 -21.93
C LEU A 93 55.69 -2.62 -22.44
N PHE A 94 55.54 -3.31 -23.56
CA PHE A 94 54.21 -3.70 -24.08
C PHE A 94 53.45 -4.60 -23.10
N ARG A 95 54.15 -5.47 -22.38
CA ARG A 95 53.55 -6.31 -21.34
C ARG A 95 53.03 -5.47 -20.18
N ALA A 96 53.81 -4.50 -19.71
CA ALA A 96 53.43 -3.58 -18.65
C ALA A 96 52.24 -2.69 -19.07
N GLN A 97 52.23 -2.19 -20.31
CA GLN A 97 51.10 -1.43 -20.88
C GLN A 97 49.80 -2.24 -20.89
N ARG A 98 49.83 -3.48 -21.40
CA ARG A 98 48.66 -4.37 -21.38
C ARG A 98 48.16 -4.61 -19.96
N ASN A 99 49.07 -4.89 -19.04
CA ASN A 99 48.77 -5.14 -17.63
C ASN A 99 48.15 -3.90 -16.95
N PHE A 100 48.63 -2.70 -17.28
CA PHE A 100 48.05 -1.43 -16.84
C PHE A 100 46.61 -1.27 -17.32
N TYR A 101 46.34 -1.50 -18.61
CA TYR A 101 44.97 -1.42 -19.14
C TYR A 101 44.03 -2.44 -18.50
N ILE A 102 44.48 -3.68 -18.31
CA ILE A 102 43.67 -4.73 -17.67
C ILE A 102 43.28 -4.32 -16.24
N SER A 103 44.25 -3.90 -15.41
CA SER A 103 43.99 -3.47 -14.04
C SER A 103 43.13 -2.21 -13.98
N GLY A 104 43.39 -1.24 -14.86
CA GLY A 104 42.66 0.03 -14.89
C GLY A 104 41.20 -0.13 -15.30
N ILE A 105 40.94 -0.90 -16.37
CA ILE A 105 39.57 -1.18 -16.81
C ILE A 105 38.85 -2.02 -15.76
N SER A 106 39.52 -3.00 -15.14
CA SER A 106 38.91 -3.81 -14.09
C SER A 106 38.50 -2.97 -12.89
N LEU A 107 39.39 -2.09 -12.40
CA LEU A 107 39.08 -1.16 -11.32
C LEU A 107 37.88 -0.26 -11.65
N PHE A 108 37.81 0.24 -12.89
CA PHE A 108 36.68 1.05 -13.35
C PHE A 108 35.38 0.24 -13.39
N LEU A 109 35.39 -0.94 -14.01
CA LEU A 109 34.21 -1.80 -14.13
C LEU A 109 33.71 -2.26 -12.77
N LEU A 110 34.60 -2.54 -11.82
CA LEU A 110 34.24 -2.89 -10.46
C LEU A 110 33.37 -1.80 -9.79
N ILE A 111 33.77 -0.54 -9.95
CA ILE A 111 33.02 0.62 -9.44
C ILE A 111 31.68 0.75 -10.17
N VAL A 112 31.68 0.59 -11.50
CA VAL A 112 30.46 0.62 -12.33
C VAL A 112 29.48 -0.46 -11.89
N ILE A 113 29.94 -1.70 -11.67
CA ILE A 113 29.13 -2.83 -11.22
C ILE A 113 28.47 -2.49 -9.88
N ARG A 114 29.25 -1.99 -8.90
CA ARG A 114 28.70 -1.58 -7.59
C ARG A 114 27.61 -0.53 -7.76
N ARG A 115 27.85 0.48 -8.61
CA ARG A 115 26.87 1.54 -8.89
C ARG A 115 25.61 0.99 -9.55
N LEU A 116 25.74 0.08 -10.53
CA LEU A 116 24.62 -0.55 -11.22
C LEU A 116 23.75 -1.38 -10.26
N ILE A 117 24.36 -2.23 -9.42
CA ILE A 117 23.63 -3.05 -8.45
C ILE A 117 22.83 -2.16 -7.47
N GLN A 118 23.45 -1.09 -6.96
CA GLN A 118 22.78 -0.14 -6.08
C GLN A 118 21.60 0.54 -6.78
N MET A 119 21.81 1.03 -8.00
CA MET A 119 20.78 1.71 -8.78
C MET A 119 19.60 0.77 -9.12
N ILE A 120 19.87 -0.47 -9.53
CA ILE A 120 18.84 -1.48 -9.81
C ILE A 120 18.02 -1.79 -8.55
N SER A 121 18.70 -1.93 -7.41
CA SER A 121 18.04 -2.21 -6.12
C SER A 121 17.14 -1.04 -5.70
N GLN A 122 17.58 0.20 -5.90
CA GLN A 122 16.80 1.41 -5.65
C GLN A 122 15.59 1.51 -6.59
N LEU A 123 15.79 1.31 -7.89
CA LEU A 123 14.72 1.30 -8.89
C LEU A 123 13.64 0.25 -8.55
N ALA A 124 14.04 -0.95 -8.19
CA ALA A 124 13.10 -2.00 -7.81
C ALA A 124 12.33 -1.67 -6.52
N SER A 125 12.99 -1.03 -5.54
CA SER A 125 12.31 -0.55 -4.33
C SER A 125 11.32 0.57 -4.64
N LEU A 126 11.70 1.52 -5.50
CA LEU A 126 10.84 2.62 -5.93
C LEU A 126 9.64 2.12 -6.73
N LEU A 127 9.82 1.16 -7.63
CA LEU A 127 8.72 0.52 -8.37
C LEU A 127 7.75 -0.18 -7.40
N ALA A 128 8.26 -0.94 -6.43
CA ALA A 128 7.42 -1.59 -5.43
C ALA A 128 6.65 -0.58 -4.55
N GLN A 129 7.29 0.53 -4.17
CA GLN A 129 6.65 1.60 -3.40
C GLN A 129 5.60 2.34 -4.23
N SER A 130 5.88 2.64 -5.50
CA SER A 130 4.92 3.27 -6.42
C SER A 130 3.71 2.37 -6.65
N GLU A 131 3.91 1.08 -6.88
CA GLU A 131 2.83 0.10 -7.06
C GLU A 131 1.98 -0.04 -5.78
N ALA A 132 2.62 -0.06 -4.61
CA ALA A 132 1.91 -0.07 -3.33
C ALA A 132 1.11 1.23 -3.09
N SER A 133 1.70 2.39 -3.39
CA SER A 133 1.03 3.70 -3.27
C SER A 133 -0.17 3.80 -4.21
N MET A 134 -0.02 3.39 -5.47
CA MET A 134 -1.13 3.35 -6.43
C MET A 134 -2.25 2.41 -5.97
N ARG A 135 -1.92 1.23 -5.45
CA ARG A 135 -2.92 0.31 -4.87
C ARG A 135 -3.63 0.91 -3.65
N GLN A 136 -2.90 1.62 -2.78
CA GLN A 136 -3.49 2.29 -1.62
C GLN A 136 -4.44 3.41 -2.04
N ALA A 137 -4.06 4.25 -3.00
CA ALA A 137 -4.91 5.30 -3.54
C ALA A 137 -6.19 4.75 -4.20
N GLN A 138 -6.07 3.66 -4.97
CA GLN A 138 -7.21 2.95 -5.56
C GLN A 138 -8.12 2.37 -4.47
N SER A 139 -7.55 1.69 -3.46
CA SER A 139 -8.31 1.10 -2.36
C SER A 139 -9.05 2.17 -1.54
N ALA A 140 -8.41 3.30 -1.27
CA ALA A 140 -9.02 4.45 -0.60
C ALA A 140 -10.17 5.04 -1.43
N THR A 141 -9.99 5.15 -2.75
CA THR A 141 -11.03 5.65 -3.66
C THR A 141 -12.23 4.69 -3.75
N VAL A 142 -11.98 3.38 -3.83
CA VAL A 142 -13.03 2.36 -3.78
C VAL A 142 -13.77 2.43 -2.45
N THR A 143 -13.05 2.51 -1.33
CA THR A 143 -13.66 2.65 0.01
C THR A 143 -14.51 3.92 0.09
N ALA A 144 -13.99 5.07 -0.35
CA ALA A 144 -14.74 6.32 -0.39
C ALA A 144 -16.01 6.19 -1.25
N ARG A 145 -15.93 5.59 -2.45
CA ARG A 145 -17.11 5.33 -3.29
C ARG A 145 -18.13 4.44 -2.59
N THR A 146 -17.70 3.37 -1.93
CA THR A 146 -18.61 2.46 -1.22
C THR A 146 -19.29 3.14 -0.03
N LEU A 147 -18.57 4.02 0.68
CA LEU A 147 -19.14 4.81 1.78
C LEU A 147 -20.16 5.83 1.25
N LEU A 148 -19.84 6.53 0.16
CA LEU A 148 -20.77 7.47 -0.49
C LEU A 148 -22.03 6.77 -1.01
N GLN A 149 -21.88 5.58 -1.60
CA GLN A 149 -23.04 4.76 -2.02
C GLN A 149 -23.89 4.31 -0.84
N LYS A 150 -23.27 3.80 0.24
CA LYS A 150 -24.00 3.42 1.45
C LYS A 150 -24.71 4.61 2.11
N GLN A 151 -24.09 5.79 2.07
CA GLN A 151 -24.72 6.99 2.60
C GLN A 151 -25.90 7.42 1.73
N GLY A 152 -25.79 7.31 0.40
CA GLY A 152 -26.91 7.56 -0.53
C GLY A 152 -28.07 6.58 -0.37
N ASP A 153 -27.79 5.27 -0.29
CA ASP A 153 -28.81 4.23 -0.05
C ASP A 153 -29.48 4.40 1.32
N GLY A 154 -28.69 4.76 2.35
CA GLY A 154 -29.21 5.06 3.67
C GLY A 154 -30.19 6.23 3.63
N ASP A 155 -29.82 7.32 2.96
CA ASP A 155 -30.66 8.52 2.86
C ASP A 155 -31.99 8.25 2.12
N GLU A 156 -31.97 7.39 1.10
CA GLU A 156 -33.18 6.98 0.37
C GLU A 156 -34.06 6.04 1.19
N GLN A 157 -33.46 5.16 2.01
CA GLN A 157 -34.19 4.28 2.92
C GLN A 157 -34.83 5.06 4.09
N TYR A 158 -34.11 6.02 4.68
CA TYR A 158 -34.65 6.88 5.74
C TYR A 158 -35.81 7.75 5.24
N LYS A 159 -35.73 8.29 4.01
CA LYS A 159 -36.84 9.05 3.41
C LYS A 159 -38.12 8.22 3.27
N LYS A 160 -38.01 6.97 2.80
CA LYS A 160 -39.16 6.06 2.69
C LYS A 160 -39.76 5.73 4.06
N GLU A 161 -38.92 5.55 5.08
CA GLU A 161 -39.39 5.23 6.43
C GLU A 161 -40.10 6.42 7.09
N ILE A 162 -39.60 7.65 6.86
CA ILE A 162 -40.26 8.90 7.29
C ILE A 162 -41.64 9.04 6.63
N GLU A 163 -41.74 8.84 5.32
CA GLU A 163 -43.02 8.96 4.60
C GLU A 163 -44.07 7.95 5.10
N VAL A 164 -43.63 6.71 5.39
CA VAL A 164 -44.52 5.69 5.99
C VAL A 164 -44.94 6.08 7.41
N LEU A 165 -44.02 6.60 8.23
CA LEU A 165 -44.33 7.06 9.59
C LEU A 165 -45.30 8.25 9.59
N GLU A 166 -45.11 9.23 8.71
CA GLU A 166 -46.02 10.37 8.54
C GLU A 166 -47.43 9.90 8.15
N SER A 167 -47.53 8.94 7.23
CA SER A 167 -48.82 8.36 6.84
C SER A 167 -49.53 7.64 8.00
N LYS A 168 -48.77 6.99 8.90
CA LYS A 168 -49.31 6.34 10.11
C LYS A 168 -49.74 7.36 11.14
N ILE A 169 -48.97 8.43 11.34
CA ILE A 169 -49.34 9.52 12.24
C ILE A 169 -50.66 10.14 11.80
N LEU A 170 -50.82 10.47 10.51
CA LEU A 170 -52.08 11.02 9.99
C LEU A 170 -53.28 10.07 10.18
N LYS A 171 -53.09 8.76 9.98
CA LYS A 171 -54.14 7.77 10.23
C LYS A 171 -54.52 7.69 11.71
N LEU A 172 -53.53 7.62 12.59
CA LEU A 172 -53.73 7.57 14.04
C LEU A 172 -54.38 8.86 14.56
N GLU A 173 -54.01 10.03 14.05
CA GLU A 173 -54.66 11.30 14.40
C GLU A 173 -56.14 11.32 13.97
N LYS A 174 -56.44 10.78 12.79
CA LYS A 174 -57.82 10.66 12.31
C LYS A 174 -58.64 9.70 13.18
N GLU A 175 -58.09 8.54 13.52
CA GLU A 175 -58.72 7.57 14.42
C GLU A 175 -58.91 8.13 15.83
N LEU A 176 -57.92 8.83 16.38
CA LEU A 176 -58.03 9.49 17.67
C LEU A 176 -59.12 10.57 17.67
N SER A 177 -59.27 11.30 16.56
CA SER A 177 -60.31 12.31 16.39
C SER A 177 -61.71 11.70 16.33
N SER A 178 -61.89 10.58 15.61
CA SER A 178 -63.17 9.85 15.62
C SER A 178 -63.45 9.27 17.01
N GLU A 179 -62.47 8.64 17.65
CA GLU A 179 -62.62 8.04 18.98
C GLU A 179 -62.99 9.10 20.03
N LYS A 180 -62.41 10.30 19.94
CA LYS A 180 -62.79 11.43 20.81
C LYS A 180 -64.24 11.85 20.60
N LYS A 181 -64.70 11.93 19.35
CA LYS A 181 -66.10 12.26 19.03
C LYS A 181 -67.06 11.17 19.53
N ASP A 182 -66.70 9.91 19.34
CA ASP A 182 -67.50 8.77 19.80
C ASP A 182 -67.57 8.75 21.32
N LYS A 183 -66.46 9.00 22.01
CA LYS A 183 -66.45 9.16 23.47
C LYS A 183 -67.34 10.30 23.95
N GLU A 184 -67.32 11.44 23.28
CA GLU A 184 -68.18 12.57 23.61
C GLU A 184 -69.66 12.27 23.35
N ALA A 185 -69.98 11.59 22.25
CA ALA A 185 -71.32 11.13 21.93
C ALA A 185 -71.84 10.12 22.97
N VAL A 186 -71.03 9.13 23.37
CA VAL A 186 -71.37 8.16 24.41
C VAL A 186 -71.58 8.86 25.76
N LYS A 187 -70.74 9.84 26.10
CA LYS A 187 -70.91 10.62 27.33
C LYS A 187 -72.25 11.38 27.32
N SER A 188 -72.59 12.04 26.22
CA SER A 188 -73.87 12.75 26.06
C SER A 188 -75.08 11.80 26.13
N GLN A 189 -74.98 10.64 25.48
CA GLN A 189 -76.02 9.60 25.56
C GLN A 189 -76.19 9.07 26.99
N ALA A 190 -75.10 8.83 27.72
CA ALA A 190 -75.15 8.41 29.12
C ALA A 190 -75.78 9.49 30.02
N GLU A 191 -75.44 10.77 29.83
CA GLU A 191 -76.07 11.88 30.55
C GLU A 191 -77.58 11.98 30.25
N SER A 192 -77.99 11.83 28.98
CA SER A 192 -79.41 11.81 28.60
C SER A 192 -80.15 10.63 29.19
N LEU A 193 -79.56 9.43 29.16
CA LEU A 193 -80.14 8.22 29.72
C LEU A 193 -80.31 8.36 31.24
N ASN A 194 -79.32 8.93 31.93
CA ASN A 194 -79.40 9.16 33.37
C ASN A 194 -80.57 10.09 33.74
N ARG A 195 -80.82 11.15 32.94
CA ARG A 195 -81.98 12.04 33.13
C ARG A 195 -83.32 11.33 32.95
N GLU A 196 -83.43 10.46 31.95
CA GLU A 196 -84.65 9.65 31.75
C GLU A 196 -84.83 8.62 32.88
N TYR A 197 -83.75 8.01 33.38
CA TYR A 197 -83.81 7.15 34.57
C TYR A 197 -84.30 7.92 35.80
N ASP A 198 -83.76 9.11 36.09
CA ASP A 198 -84.19 9.95 37.21
C ASP A 198 -85.68 10.29 37.09
N ARG A 199 -86.12 10.68 35.89
CA ARG A 199 -87.53 10.98 35.60
C ARG A 199 -88.43 9.76 35.83
N LEU A 200 -88.04 8.59 35.31
CA LEU A 200 -88.81 7.36 35.47
C LEU A 200 -88.86 6.92 36.93
N ALA A 201 -87.78 7.07 37.68
CA ALA A 201 -87.74 6.80 39.12
C ALA A 201 -88.68 7.75 39.90
N GLU A 202 -88.72 9.03 39.54
CA GLU A 202 -89.71 9.97 40.09
C GLU A 202 -91.15 9.56 39.76
N GLU A 203 -91.44 9.19 38.53
CA GLU A 203 -92.78 8.74 38.11
C GLU A 203 -93.19 7.44 38.85
N HIS A 204 -92.28 6.48 38.99
CA HIS A 204 -92.50 5.29 39.80
C HIS A 204 -92.76 5.62 41.27
N SER A 205 -92.00 6.55 41.87
CA SER A 205 -92.22 7.03 43.25
C SER A 205 -93.60 7.68 43.41
N LYS A 206 -94.02 8.50 42.44
CA LYS A 206 -95.34 9.13 42.40
C LYS A 206 -96.46 8.09 42.28
N LEU A 207 -96.31 7.09 41.40
CA LEU A 207 -97.29 6.01 41.22
C LEU A 207 -97.36 5.10 42.44
N GLN A 208 -96.22 4.73 43.04
CA GLN A 208 -96.17 3.91 44.24
C GLN A 208 -96.92 4.59 45.39
N LYS A 209 -96.69 5.88 45.64
CA LYS A 209 -97.46 6.66 46.64
C LYS A 209 -98.97 6.65 46.36
N LYS A 210 -99.40 6.76 45.10
CA LYS A 210 -100.83 6.65 44.74
C LYS A 210 -101.41 5.26 45.04
N VAL A 211 -100.65 4.20 44.80
CA VAL A 211 -101.08 2.82 45.11
C VAL A 211 -101.15 2.59 46.62
N THR A 212 -100.20 3.09 47.41
CA THR A 212 -100.25 2.97 48.88
C THR A 212 -101.41 3.75 49.51
N VAL A 213 -101.77 4.90 48.93
CA VAL A 213 -102.95 5.70 49.37
C VAL A 213 -104.26 5.06 48.91
N GLY A 214 -104.28 4.36 47.77
CA GLY A 214 -105.48 3.65 47.27
C GLY A 214 -105.76 2.30 47.95
N GLY A 215 -104.78 1.68 48.60
CA GLY A 215 -104.92 0.39 49.30
C GLY A 215 -105.37 0.46 50.76
N GLY A 216 -105.57 1.67 51.32
CA GLY A 216 -105.79 1.91 52.75
C GLY A 216 -107.23 1.92 53.25
N ASP A 217 -108.25 2.07 52.39
CA ASP A 217 -109.66 2.23 52.81
C ASP A 217 -110.55 1.02 52.45
N LYS A 218 -110.22 -0.14 53.02
CA LYS A 218 -111.19 -1.21 53.30
C LYS A 218 -110.86 -1.90 54.62
N LYS A 219 -111.32 -1.33 55.73
CA LYS A 219 -111.97 -2.01 56.87
C LYS A 219 -112.28 -1.02 57.98
#